data_AF-A0A562WPL2-F1
#
_entry.id   AF-A0A562WPL2-F1
#
_cell.length_a   1.000
_cell.length_b   1.000
_cell.length_c   1.000
_cell.angle_alpha   90.00
_cell.angle_beta   90.00
_cell.angle_gamma   90.00
#
_symmetry.space_group_name_H-M   'P 1'
#
loop_
_entity.id
_entity.type
_entity.pdbx_description
1 polymer ?
#
loop_
_entity_poly.entity_id
_entity_poly.type
_entity_poly.pdbx_seq_one_letter_code
_entity_poly.pdbx_strand_id
1 'polypeptide(L)'
;MLDSYIKDLDLMPPARRNVRDGGDLSYSNTHGFDAYGSASIAVWNERSVPTYADCRRIATAAGVESILLDEGQTICVLTDEGRVARLKLIRETVNEYSFDATVWAD
;
A
#
# COMPACT_ATOMS: atom_id res chain seq x y z
N MET A 1 -1.80 1.66 9.52
CA MET A 1 -1.31 3.04 9.67
C MET A 1 0.03 3.13 8.97
N LEU A 2 0.18 4.08 8.06
CA LEU A 2 1.44 4.39 7.40
C LEU A 2 1.96 5.73 7.92
N ASP A 3 3.28 5.80 8.07
CA ASP A 3 4.06 6.94 8.54
C ASP A 3 5.41 6.94 7.78
N SER A 4 6.39 7.71 8.25
CA SER A 4 7.73 7.74 7.64
C SER A 4 8.53 6.44 7.76
N TYR A 5 8.05 5.46 8.54
CA TYR A 5 8.67 4.15 8.62
C TYR A 5 8.05 3.18 7.61
N ILE A 6 8.93 2.39 6.99
CA ILE A 6 8.54 1.30 6.13
C ILE A 6 7.77 0.25 6.94
N LYS A 7 6.62 -0.16 6.42
CA LYS A 7 5.77 -1.22 6.95
C LYS A 7 5.82 -2.41 6.01
N ASP A 8 5.87 -3.58 6.63
CA ASP A 8 5.66 -4.89 6.03
C ASP A 8 4.17 -5.20 6.18
N LEU A 9 3.49 -5.41 5.04
CA LEU A 9 2.07 -5.71 4.96
C LEU A 9 1.78 -7.21 5.02
N ASP A 10 2.79 -8.06 4.91
CA ASP A 10 2.68 -9.50 5.01
C ASP A 10 2.50 -9.95 6.46
N LEU A 11 2.99 -9.17 7.42
CA LEU A 11 2.75 -9.36 8.84
C LEU A 11 1.30 -9.06 9.27
N MET A 12 0.85 -9.77 10.30
CA MET A 12 -0.47 -9.61 10.90
C MET A 12 -0.37 -9.32 12.41
N PRO A 13 -0.60 -8.07 12.86
CA PRO A 13 -0.88 -6.88 12.05
C PRO A 13 0.35 -6.40 11.28
N PRO A 14 0.17 -5.58 10.21
CA PRO A 14 1.28 -4.94 9.51
C PRO A 14 2.19 -4.18 10.49
N ALA A 15 3.50 -4.34 10.33
CA ALA A 15 4.47 -3.85 11.32
C ALA A 15 5.69 -3.21 10.65
N ARG A 16 6.45 -2.44 11.44
CA ARG A 16 7.64 -1.77 10.94
C ARG A 16 8.74 -2.77 10.59
N ARG A 17 9.28 -2.67 9.38
CA ARG A 17 10.46 -3.40 8.90
C ARG A 17 11.38 -2.46 8.13
N ASN A 18 12.59 -2.93 7.82
CA ASN A 18 13.42 -2.29 6.81
C ASN A 18 13.21 -3.01 5.46
N VAL A 19 13.64 -2.41 4.36
CA VAL A 19 13.48 -2.99 3.01
C VAL A 19 14.08 -4.40 2.87
N ARG A 20 15.18 -4.71 3.58
CA ARG A 20 15.84 -6.02 3.47
C ARG A 20 15.09 -7.14 4.18
N ASP A 21 14.15 -6.78 5.04
CA ASP A 21 13.40 -7.70 5.89
C ASP A 21 11.90 -7.74 5.50
N GLY A 22 11.54 -7.49 4.23
CA GLY A 22 10.15 -7.55 3.73
C GLY A 22 9.36 -6.24 3.88
N GLY A 23 10.04 -5.10 3.95
CA GLY A 23 9.37 -3.82 4.07
C GLY A 23 8.79 -3.34 2.74
N ASP A 24 7.46 -3.22 2.63
CA ASP A 24 6.75 -2.87 1.40
C ASP A 24 6.54 -1.38 1.18
N LEU A 25 6.10 -0.65 2.21
CA LEU A 25 5.45 0.66 2.03
C LEU A 25 5.81 1.67 3.09
N SER A 26 6.08 2.91 2.69
CA SER A 26 6.18 4.06 3.59
C SER A 26 5.53 5.31 3.00
N TYR A 27 5.49 6.37 3.79
CA TYR A 27 5.11 7.70 3.33
C TYR A 27 6.27 8.70 3.48
N SER A 28 6.45 9.56 2.49
CA SER A 28 7.36 10.70 2.54
C SER A 28 6.66 11.99 2.08
N ASN A 29 6.93 13.11 2.75
CA ASN A 29 6.38 14.42 2.37
C ASN A 29 6.82 14.89 0.97
N THR A 30 7.85 14.27 0.39
CA THR A 30 8.39 14.68 -0.91
C THR A 30 7.77 13.90 -2.05
N HIS A 31 7.42 12.62 -1.85
CA HIS A 31 7.02 11.72 -2.95
C HIS A 31 5.64 11.07 -2.71
N GLY A 32 5.08 11.18 -1.49
CA GLY A 32 3.84 10.52 -1.13
C GLY A 32 4.10 9.11 -0.61
N PHE A 33 3.27 8.16 -1.03
CA PHE A 33 3.41 6.75 -0.67
C PHE A 33 4.38 6.06 -1.63
N ASP A 34 5.39 5.42 -1.06
CA ASP A 34 6.47 4.77 -1.79
C ASP A 34 6.40 3.25 -1.57
N ALA A 35 6.48 2.48 -2.66
CA ALA A 35 6.69 1.04 -2.61
C ALA A 35 8.20 0.70 -2.63
N TYR A 36 8.60 -0.34 -1.91
CA TYR A 36 9.98 -0.76 -1.73
C TYR A 36 10.21 -2.23 -2.12
N GLY A 37 11.47 -2.61 -2.33
CA GLY A 37 11.83 -3.96 -2.75
C GLY A 37 11.28 -4.26 -4.14
N SER A 38 10.55 -5.36 -4.28
CA SER A 38 9.76 -5.69 -5.47
C SER A 38 8.26 -5.45 -5.31
N ALA A 39 7.85 -4.78 -4.22
CA ALA A 39 6.46 -4.39 -4.04
C ALA A 39 6.05 -3.36 -5.09
N SER A 40 4.75 -3.32 -5.40
CA SER A 40 4.17 -2.35 -6.33
C SER A 40 2.86 -1.80 -5.79
N ILE A 41 2.55 -0.57 -6.20
CA ILE A 41 1.39 0.18 -5.71
C ILE A 41 0.66 0.85 -6.87
N ALA A 42 -0.67 0.83 -6.83
CA ALA A 42 -1.51 1.40 -7.87
C ALA A 42 -2.78 2.03 -7.29
N VAL A 43 -3.17 3.20 -7.79
CA VAL A 43 -4.43 3.85 -7.44
C VAL A 43 -5.60 3.14 -8.11
N TRP A 44 -6.64 2.82 -7.33
CA TRP A 44 -7.91 2.33 -7.84
C TRP A 44 -8.83 3.49 -8.21
N ASN A 45 -9.07 3.66 -9.51
CA ASN A 45 -9.83 4.80 -10.05
C ASN A 45 -11.30 4.47 -10.37
N GLU A 46 -11.77 3.26 -10.08
CA GLU A 46 -13.16 2.90 -10.29
C GLU A 46 -14.01 3.18 -9.04
N ARG A 47 -15.33 3.33 -9.24
CA ARG A 47 -16.28 3.58 -8.14
C ARG A 47 -16.57 2.35 -7.28
N SER A 48 -16.32 1.17 -7.82
CA SER A 48 -16.49 -0.11 -7.13
C SER A 48 -15.41 -0.29 -6.06
N VAL A 49 -15.62 -1.23 -5.15
CA VAL A 49 -14.57 -1.67 -4.23
C VAL A 49 -13.73 -2.73 -4.96
N PRO A 50 -12.40 -2.59 -5.07
CA PRO A 50 -11.59 -3.56 -5.80
C PRO A 50 -11.55 -4.90 -5.06
N THR A 51 -11.63 -5.98 -5.84
CA THR A 51 -11.42 -7.35 -5.38
C THR A 51 -9.94 -7.70 -5.35
N TYR A 52 -9.61 -8.91 -4.84
CA TYR A 52 -8.27 -9.47 -4.96
C TYR A 52 -7.76 -9.47 -6.42
N ALA A 53 -8.60 -9.93 -7.35
CA ALA A 53 -8.21 -10.04 -8.76
C ALA A 53 -7.97 -8.67 -9.40
N ASP A 54 -8.79 -7.67 -9.04
CA ASP A 54 -8.60 -6.29 -9.49
C ASP A 54 -7.29 -5.74 -8.98
N CYS A 55 -7.05 -5.85 -7.66
CA CYS A 55 -5.84 -5.34 -7.05
C CYS A 55 -4.58 -6.02 -7.58
N ARG A 56 -4.59 -7.35 -7.70
CA ARG A 56 -3.46 -8.11 -8.25
C ARG A 56 -3.14 -7.65 -9.67
N ARG A 57 -4.16 -7.50 -10.51
CA ARG A 57 -4.00 -7.09 -11.91
C ARG A 57 -3.38 -5.70 -12.03
N ILE A 58 -3.91 -4.71 -11.32
CA ILE A 58 -3.43 -3.32 -11.48
C ILE A 58 -2.08 -3.09 -10.81
N ALA A 59 -1.83 -3.70 -9.64
CA ALA A 59 -0.54 -3.55 -8.96
C ALA A 59 0.57 -4.23 -9.75
N THR A 60 0.31 -5.39 -10.36
CA THR A 60 1.28 -6.04 -11.27
C THR A 60 1.60 -5.16 -12.49
N ALA A 61 0.62 -4.41 -13.00
CA ALA A 61 0.79 -3.59 -14.20
C ALA A 61 1.45 -2.23 -13.93
N ALA A 62 1.29 -1.66 -12.74
CA ALA A 62 1.79 -0.33 -12.40
C ALA A 62 3.32 -0.27 -12.20
N GLY A 63 3.90 -1.30 -11.56
CA GLY A 63 5.31 -1.25 -11.15
C GLY A 63 5.56 -0.37 -9.92
N VAL A 64 6.80 0.08 -9.72
CA VAL A 64 7.20 0.93 -8.58
C VAL A 64 6.93 2.39 -8.94
N GLU A 65 5.86 2.96 -8.39
CA GLU A 65 5.55 4.39 -8.50
C GLU A 65 5.28 4.98 -7.12
N SER A 66 5.77 6.20 -6.90
CA SER A 66 5.34 7.02 -5.76
C SER A 66 3.98 7.64 -6.08
N ILE A 67 3.04 7.60 -5.15
CA ILE A 67 1.69 8.13 -5.37
C ILE A 67 1.24 9.08 -4.27
N LEU A 68 0.45 10.08 -4.67
CA LEU A 68 -0.27 10.96 -3.74
C LEU A 68 -1.70 10.48 -3.60
N LEU A 69 -2.25 10.55 -2.38
CA LEU A 69 -3.61 10.15 -2.08
C LEU A 69 -4.33 11.22 -1.30
N ASP A 70 -5.60 11.41 -1.63
CA ASP A 70 -6.59 12.13 -0.84
C ASP A 70 -7.42 11.16 0.01
N GLU A 71 -7.99 11.66 1.11
CA GLU A 71 -8.93 10.90 1.93
C GLU A 71 -10.07 10.31 1.08
N GLY A 72 -10.36 9.03 1.30
CA GLY A 72 -11.36 8.26 0.56
C GLY A 72 -10.83 7.50 -0.64
N GLN A 73 -9.63 7.82 -1.16
CA GLN A 73 -9.01 7.07 -2.24
C GLN A 73 -8.55 5.69 -1.79
N THR A 74 -8.51 4.77 -2.75
CA THR A 74 -8.12 3.37 -2.53
C THR A 74 -6.92 3.03 -3.41
N ILE A 75 -6.01 2.25 -2.84
CA ILE A 75 -4.84 1.71 -3.51
C ILE A 75 -4.82 0.20 -3.41
N CYS A 76 -4.20 -0.41 -4.40
CA CYS A 76 -3.89 -1.82 -4.44
C CYS A 76 -2.38 -1.98 -4.38
N VAL A 77 -1.93 -2.94 -3.57
CA VAL A 77 -0.52 -3.24 -3.34
C VAL A 77 -0.29 -4.71 -3.67
N LEU A 78 0.79 -5.00 -4.38
CA LEU A 78 1.39 -6.33 -4.43
C LEU A 78 2.67 -6.25 -3.58
N THR A 79 2.76 -7.04 -2.51
CA THR A 79 3.91 -7.03 -1.59
C THR A 79 5.11 -7.71 -2.25
N ASP A 80 6.29 -7.51 -1.69
CA ASP A 80 7.50 -8.19 -2.19
C ASP A 80 7.47 -9.71 -1.92
N GLU A 81 6.72 -10.17 -0.91
CA GLU A 81 6.43 -11.59 -0.65
C GLU A 81 5.24 -12.14 -1.44
N GLY A 82 4.55 -11.31 -2.23
CA GLY A 82 3.53 -11.73 -3.21
C GLY A 82 2.08 -11.68 -2.72
N ARG A 83 1.82 -11.24 -1.49
CA ARG A 83 0.45 -10.99 -1.03
C ARG A 83 -0.11 -9.75 -1.69
N VAL A 84 -1.43 -9.69 -1.71
CA VAL A 84 -2.17 -8.56 -2.26
C VAL A 84 -2.84 -7.82 -1.11
N ALA A 85 -2.76 -6.50 -1.12
CA ALA A 85 -3.48 -5.66 -0.17
C ALA A 85 -4.32 -4.59 -0.88
N ARG A 86 -5.45 -4.26 -0.26
CA ARG A 86 -6.27 -3.08 -0.56
C ARG A 86 -6.22 -2.15 0.64
N LEU A 87 -5.81 -0.91 0.42
CA LEU A 87 -5.78 0.11 1.45
C LEU A 87 -6.64 1.30 1.02
N LYS A 88 -7.66 1.64 1.81
CA LYS A 88 -8.45 2.86 1.61
C LYS A 88 -8.03 3.90 2.63
N LEU A 89 -7.56 5.06 2.18
CA LEU A 89 -7.17 6.15 3.07
C LEU A 89 -8.45 6.67 3.76
N ILE A 90 -8.52 6.52 5.09
CA ILE A 90 -9.69 6.97 5.88
C ILE A 90 -9.41 8.26 6.64
N ARG A 91 -8.13 8.56 6.91
CA ARG A 91 -7.73 9.76 7.62
C ARG A 91 -6.28 10.12 7.33
N GLU A 92 -6.05 11.38 7.04
CA GLU A 92 -4.74 12.01 6.95
C GLU A 92 -4.51 12.96 8.13
N THR A 93 -3.30 12.93 8.67
CA THR A 93 -2.78 13.94 9.60
C THR A 93 -1.38 14.34 9.15
N VAL A 94 -0.79 15.35 9.79
CA VAL A 94 0.53 15.90 9.41
C VAL A 94 1.64 14.85 9.25
N ASN A 95 1.59 13.73 9.97
CA ASN A 95 2.64 12.70 9.94
C ASN A 95 2.12 11.25 9.88
N GLU A 96 0.81 11.06 9.79
CA GLU A 96 0.20 9.76 9.98
C GLU A 96 -1.03 9.58 9.10
N TYR A 97 -1.06 8.47 8.38
CA TYR A 97 -2.11 8.08 7.45
C TYR A 97 -2.76 6.79 7.93
N SER A 98 -4.04 6.87 8.25
CA SER A 98 -4.84 5.72 8.67
C SER A 98 -5.57 5.13 7.48
N PHE A 99 -5.54 3.80 7.37
CA PHE A 99 -6.16 3.06 6.29
C PHE A 99 -7.13 2.03 6.83
N ASP A 100 -8.26 1.88 6.14
CA ASP A 100 -9.01 0.61 6.16
C ASP A 100 -8.29 -0.37 5.22
N ALA A 101 -7.85 -1.49 5.77
CA ALA A 101 -6.95 -2.41 5.10
C ALA A 101 -7.57 -3.81 4.97
N THR A 102 -7.43 -4.40 3.79
CA THR A 102 -7.66 -5.82 3.56
C THR A 102 -6.40 -6.40 2.97
N VAL A 103 -5.80 -7.37 3.65
CA VAL A 103 -4.66 -8.15 3.13
C VAL A 103 -5.15 -9.57 2.91
N TRP A 104 -5.09 -10.04 1.67
CA TRP A 104 -5.53 -11.39 1.33
C TRP A 104 -4.42 -12.40 1.68
N ALA A 105 -4.80 -13.54 2.24
CA ALA A 105 -3.91 -14.69 2.33
C ALA A 105 -3.88 -15.39 0.96
N ASP A 106 -2.75 -16.02 0.65
CA ASP A 106 -2.64 -16.92 -0.49
C ASP A 106 -3.49 -18.19 -0.31
#